data_AF-A0A9D6ZQE5-F1
#
_entry.id   AF-A0A9D6ZQE5-F1
#
_cell.length_a   1.000
_cell.length_b   1.000
_cell.length_c   1.000
_cell.angle_alpha   90.00
_cell.angle_beta   90.00
_cell.angle_gamma   90.00
#
_symmetry.space_group_name_H-M   'P 1'
#
loop_
_entity.id
_entity.type
_entity.pdbx_description
1 polymer ?
#
loop_
_entity_poly.entity_id
_entity_poly.type
_entity_poly.pdbx_seq_one_letter_code
_entity_poly.pdbx_strand_id
1 'polypeptide(L)' 'MAVHHKGEPLVPRKTEKLTIRIDPVVKEALRQAAEHDNRSVANMIEVLIRDHCRKAGVEIEGVLSMAEQSAARKVRR' A
#
# COMPACT_ATOMS: atom_id res chain seq x y z
N MET A 1 -30.45 -26.67 -8.47
CA MET A 1 -30.01 -25.35 -8.98
C MET A 1 -28.59 -25.14 -8.51
N ALA A 2 -27.60 -25.39 -9.37
CA ALA A 2 -26.19 -25.23 -9.03
C ALA A 2 -25.82 -23.75 -9.19
N VAL A 3 -25.65 -23.04 -8.08
CA VAL A 3 -25.08 -21.69 -8.09
C VAL A 3 -23.58 -21.81 -8.37
N HIS A 4 -23.21 -21.64 -9.64
CA HIS A 4 -21.83 -21.46 -10.04
C HIS A 4 -21.35 -20.10 -9.53
N HIS A 5 -20.73 -20.07 -8.35
CA HIS A 5 -19.88 -18.94 -7.95
C HIS A 5 -18.64 -18.95 -8.86
N LYS A 6 -18.66 -18.19 -9.96
CA LYS A 6 -17.43 -17.82 -10.66
C LYS A 6 -16.62 -16.96 -9.69
N GLY A 7 -15.64 -17.55 -9.02
CA GLY A 7 -14.63 -16.81 -8.29
C GLY A 7 -13.84 -15.98 -9.29
N GLU A 8 -14.02 -14.66 -9.27
CA GLU A 8 -13.14 -13.75 -9.99
C GLU A 8 -11.70 -13.95 -9.49
N PRO A 9 -10.70 -14.01 -10.39
CA PRO A 9 -9.33 -14.26 -9.98
C PRO A 9 -8.86 -13.10 -9.09
N LEU A 10 -8.47 -13.43 -7.86
CA LEU A 10 -7.72 -12.55 -6.98
C LEU A 10 -6.46 -12.11 -7.74
N VAL A 11 -6.47 -10.92 -8.33
CA VAL A 11 -5.30 -10.38 -9.01
C VAL A 11 -4.14 -10.32 -8.01
N PRO A 12 -3.05 -11.08 -8.20
CA PRO A 12 -1.95 -11.04 -7.27
C PRO A 12 -1.37 -9.63 -7.28
N ARG A 13 -1.28 -9.01 -6.09
CA ARG A 13 -0.60 -7.73 -5.89
C ARG A 13 0.84 -7.88 -6.38
N LYS A 14 1.14 -7.37 -7.57
CA LYS A 14 2.52 -7.31 -8.07
C LYS A 14 3.23 -6.20 -7.29
N THR A 15 4.11 -6.57 -6.38
CA THR A 15 4.99 -5.65 -5.66
C THR A 15 6.36 -5.66 -6.30
N GLU A 16 6.88 -4.48 -6.65
CA GLU A 16 8.24 -4.33 -7.15
C GLU A 16 9.16 -3.79 -6.04
N LYS A 17 10.44 -4.17 -6.07
CA LYS A 17 11.42 -3.73 -5.06
C LYS A 17 11.94 -2.34 -5.43
N LEU A 18 11.83 -1.40 -4.50
CA LEU A 18 12.42 -0.07 -4.61
C LEU A 18 13.63 0.05 -3.69
N THR A 19 14.81 0.32 -4.25
CA THR A 19 16.05 0.56 -3.50
C THR A 19 16.36 2.06 -3.48
N ILE A 20 16.42 2.66 -2.30
CA ILE A 20 16.73 4.09 -2.12
C ILE A 20 17.92 4.29 -1.19
N ARG A 21 18.68 5.37 -1.43
CA ARG A 21 19.69 5.88 -0.49
C ARG A 21 19.09 7.09 0.20
N ILE A 22 19.08 7.07 1.52
CA ILE A 22 18.59 8.16 2.37
C ILE A 22 19.56 8.36 3.52
N ASP A 23 19.56 9.57 4.08
CA ASP A 23 20.34 9.88 5.27
C ASP A 23 19.90 8.99 6.46
N PRO A 24 20.84 8.48 7.28
CA PRO A 24 20.50 7.63 8.43
C PRO A 24 19.54 8.30 9.42
N VAL A 25 19.64 9.62 9.62
CA VAL A 25 18.73 10.36 10.51
C VAL A 25 17.30 10.33 9.96
N VAL A 26 17.16 10.49 8.65
CA VAL A 26 15.85 10.44 7.97
C VAL A 26 15.26 9.03 8.03
N LYS A 27 16.08 7.99 7.91
CA LYS A 27 15.63 6.60 8.05
C LYS A 27 15.04 6.34 9.45
N GLU A 28 15.69 6.82 10.50
CA GLU A 28 15.19 6.62 11.87
C GLU A 28 13.91 7.42 12.13
N ALA A 29 13.84 8.67 11.66
CA ALA A 29 12.60 9.47 11.74
C ALA A 29 11.43 8.79 11.00
N LEU A 30 11.69 8.26 9.80
CA LEU A 30 10.69 7.52 9.02
C LEU A 30 10.23 6.26 9.76
N ARG A 31 11.15 5.56 10.43
CA ARG A 31 10.83 4.37 11.24
C ARG A 31 9.89 4.74 12.38
N GLN A 32 10.22 5.78 13.15
CA GLN A 32 9.40 6.26 14.26
C GLN A 32 8.00 6.70 13.78
N ALA A 33 7.93 7.41 12.66
CA ALA A 33 6.64 7.80 12.06
C ALA A 33 5.81 6.58 11.64
N ALA A 34 6.44 5.57 11.05
CA ALA A 34 5.76 4.33 10.67
C ALA A 34 5.25 3.54 11.90
N GLU A 35 6.06 3.47 12.97
CA GLU A 35 5.69 2.84 14.24
C GLU A 35 4.52 3.56 14.92
N HIS A 36 4.57 4.90 14.97
CA HIS A 36 3.48 5.72 15.50
C HIS A 36 2.15 5.43 14.80
N ASP A 37 2.20 5.27 13.48
CA ASP A 37 1.01 5.03 12.66
C ASP A 37 0.66 3.54 12.50
N ASN A 38 1.30 2.66 13.28
CA ASN A 38 1.10 1.20 13.27
C ASN A 38 1.19 0.58 11.86
N ARG A 39 2.07 1.11 11.01
CA ARG A 39 2.30 0.65 9.63
C ARG A 39 3.75 0.29 9.39
N SER A 40 4.01 -0.57 8.42
CA SER A 40 5.38 -0.85 7.99
C SER A 40 5.99 0.38 7.33
N VAL A 41 7.33 0.49 7.39
CA VAL A 41 8.08 1.55 6.71
C VAL A 41 7.77 1.61 5.21
N ALA A 42 7.62 0.45 4.56
CA ALA A 42 7.22 0.39 3.15
C ALA A 42 5.86 1.05 2.90
N ASN A 43 4.86 0.73 3.72
CA ASN A 43 3.52 1.30 3.59
C ASN A 43 3.51 2.80 3.93
N MET A 44 4.35 3.26 4.86
CA MET A 44 4.55 4.68 5.14
C MET A 44 5.12 5.41 3.91
N ILE A 45 6.15 4.84 3.28
CA ILE A 45 6.74 5.37 2.05
C ILE A 45 5.69 5.45 0.93
N GLU A 46 4.88 4.41 0.73
CA GLU A 46 3.82 4.43 -0.27
C GLU A 46 2.81 5.56 -0.05
N VAL A 47 2.41 5.82 1.20
CA VAL A 47 1.49 6.92 1.52
C VAL A 47 2.13 8.27 1.24
N LEU A 48 3.39 8.47 1.65
CA LEU A 48 4.13 9.70 1.38
C LEU A 48 4.30 9.97 -0.12
N ILE A 49 4.63 8.93 -0.90
CA ILE A 49 4.77 9.04 -2.36
C ILE A 49 3.42 9.41 -2.99
N ARG A 50 2.32 8.77 -2.58
CA ARG A 50 0.99 9.07 -3.12
C ARG A 50 0.51 10.47 -2.80
N ASP A 51 0.75 10.93 -1.57
CA ASP A 51 0.43 12.29 -1.16
C ASP A 51 1.25 13.31 -1.96
N HIS A 52 2.55 13.04 -2.14
CA HIS A 52 3.43 13.87 -2.96
C HIS A 52 2.97 13.91 -4.43
N CYS A 53 2.68 12.76 -5.05
CA CYS A 53 2.18 12.69 -6.43
C CYS A 53 0.86 13.45 -6.59
N ARG A 54 -0.07 13.29 -5.64
CA ARG A 54 -1.35 14.04 -5.63
C ARG A 54 -1.12 15.55 -5.61
N LYS A 55 -0.21 16.02 -4.75
CA LYS A 55 0.14 17.44 -4.63
C LYS A 55 0.89 17.96 -5.87
N ALA A 56 1.68 17.12 -6.51
CA ALA A 56 2.42 17.42 -7.73
C ALA A 56 1.55 17.31 -9.00
N GLY A 57 0.30 16.84 -8.91
CA GLY A 57 -0.57 16.62 -10.07
C GLY A 57 -0.19 15.39 -10.90
N VAL A 58 0.58 14.45 -10.35
CA VAL A 58 0.95 13.19 -11.00
C VAL A 58 -0.13 12.16 -10.73
N GLU A 59 -0.85 11.75 -11.78
CA GLU A 59 -1.83 10.67 -11.69
C GLU A 59 -1.14 9.32 -11.58
N ILE A 60 -1.40 8.60 -10.48
CA ILE A 60 -0.97 7.21 -10.32
C ILE A 60 -2.13 6.33 -10.81
N GLU A 61 -2.06 5.82 -12.03
CA GLU A 61 -3.04 4.86 -12.55
C GLU A 61 -2.93 3.53 -11.77
N GLY A 62 -4.06 3.05 -11.21
CA GLY A 62 -4.14 1.75 -10.53
C GLY A 62 -4.44 1.77 -9.02
N VAL A 63 -4.56 2.93 -8.37
CA VAL A 63 -4.78 3.02 -6.91
C VAL A 63 -6.24 2.73 -6.48
N LEU A 64 -7.19 2.68 -7.43
CA LEU A 64 -8.62 2.43 -7.13
C LEU A 64 -8.89 1.04 -6.52
N SER A 65 -7.95 0.09 -6.57
CA SER A 65 -8.16 -1.28 -6.05
C SER A 65 -7.76 -1.48 -4.57
N MET A 66 -7.20 -0.48 -3.88
CA MET A 66 -6.65 -0.71 -2.53
C MET A 66 -7.65 -0.62 -1.37
N ALA A 67 -8.75 0.11 -1.54
CA ALA A 67 -9.80 0.19 -0.52
C ALA A 67 -10.48 -1.17 -0.31
N GLU A 68 -10.61 -1.98 -1.36
CA GLU A 68 -11.31 -3.26 -1.33
C GLU A 68 -10.47 -4.39 -0.69
N GLN A 69 -9.16 -4.33 -0.87
CA GLN A 69 -8.27 -5.42 -0.46
C GLN A 69 -7.91 -5.39 1.04
N SER A 70 -8.04 -4.25 1.71
CA SER A 70 -7.82 -4.13 3.16
C SER A 70 -9.01 -4.69 3.97
N ALA A 71 -10.23 -4.64 3.41
CA ALA A 71 -11.43 -5.19 4.03
C ALA A 71 -11.42 -6.74 4.03
N ALA A 72 -10.92 -7.37 2.96
CA ALA A 72 -10.91 -8.83 2.82
C ALA A 72 -10.00 -9.55 3.84
N ARG A 73 -8.96 -8.90 4.36
CA ARG A 73 -8.06 -9.51 5.36
C ARG A 73 -8.63 -9.53 6.78
N LYS A 74 -9.71 -8.77 7.05
CA LYS A 74 -10.32 -8.69 8.39
C LYS A 74 -11.45 -9.70 8.62
N VAL A 75 -11.93 -10.37 7.58
CA VAL A 75 -12.91 -11.48 7.64
C VAL A 75 -12.19 -12.81 7.85
N ARG A 76 -11.38 -12.93 8.91
CA ARG A 76 -10.83 -14.20 9.42
C ARG A 76 -10.60 -14.14 10.93
N ARG A 77 -11.60 -13.65 11.67
CA ARG A 77 -11.76 -13.90 13.11
C ARG A 77 -13.19 -14.31 13.38
#